data_AF-A0A8B6DZT7-F1
#
_entry.id   AF-A0A8B6DZT7-F1
#
_cell.length_a   1.000
_cell.length_b   1.000
_cell.length_c   1.000
_cell.angle_alpha   90.00
_cell.angle_beta   90.00
_cell.angle_gamma   90.00
#
_symmetry.space_group_name_H-M   'P 1'
#
loop_
_entity.id
_entity.type
_entity.pdbx_description
1 polymer ?
#
loop_
_entity_poly.entity_id
_entity_poly.type
_entity_poly.pdbx_seq_one_letter_code
_entity_poly.pdbx_strand_id
1 'polypeptide(L)'
;MAQSAVDGNCEELTKHNKCEFCDIKKVVKWKCLDCGLIICDDCKDKIHRKIKRGKDHKIVSIHEKVHLQFTESDFLNIQCTEHSEQLYCLFCKTCGNLVCPRCIVKCHKGHELIEINEMYNTEINRLRKEQKIQQNDITKAVSKMHEEKQKQISENSIYCKVNKDINTQEKALINAVKEYAKLCRNKLDKSHAEISRRIEENINTISRNMKQFEGKYKELENCINTADVVEFFQNVGRISTKMHEEIEKMKPTINVLANFIPGEMSVSHFGDLKSNENWFEYPTVDLKIKNEYQTELCRVGYLFSCTDSLWIADNKYQILQKVKQEGNKLKVLFQFNFPIYGIAVIASNNLLLATGKNTLQHICCITGKLTDSIYQVQGFVLFSIHVTSKDKVILGGKSKKTGRKSVIVMNANGHQETVYELDQEQQPLFSYPRKITDTRNGNIHVVDFNPSGFRGSVVTLGSEGNIINRYKGDPKINAKSM
;
A
#
# COMPACT_ATOMS: atom_id res chain seq x y z
N MET A 1 -2.73 6.38 -22.92
CA MET A 1 -1.26 6.29 -22.82
C MET A 1 -0.95 5.01 -22.06
N ALA A 2 -0.69 3.92 -22.79
CA ALA A 2 -0.51 2.59 -22.22
C ALA A 2 0.61 1.88 -23.01
N GLN A 3 1.84 1.95 -22.51
CA GLN A 3 2.94 1.09 -22.94
C GLN A 3 4.12 1.23 -21.96
N SER A 4 4.23 0.31 -20.99
CA SER A 4 5.51 -0.12 -20.36
C SER A 4 5.22 -0.88 -19.07
N ALA A 5 5.14 -2.21 -19.13
CA ALA A 5 5.40 -3.12 -17.98
C ALA A 5 5.21 -4.58 -18.42
N VAL A 6 6.08 -5.08 -19.32
CA VAL A 6 6.33 -6.52 -19.45
C VAL A 6 7.81 -6.71 -19.74
N ASP A 7 8.65 -6.36 -18.76
CA ASP A 7 10.03 -6.83 -18.66
C ASP A 7 10.24 -7.29 -17.21
N GLY A 8 9.63 -8.45 -16.92
CA GLY A 8 9.80 -9.14 -15.67
C GLY A 8 10.30 -10.54 -15.97
N ASN A 9 11.60 -10.74 -15.78
CA ASN A 9 12.29 -11.96 -15.34
C ASN A 9 13.45 -12.41 -16.25
N CYS A 10 14.64 -11.82 -16.06
CA CYS A 10 15.90 -12.39 -16.52
C CYS A 10 17.12 -11.92 -15.69
N GLU A 11 16.98 -11.72 -14.38
CA GLU A 11 18.11 -11.32 -13.51
C GLU A 11 18.70 -12.49 -12.68
N GLU A 12 18.33 -13.74 -12.97
CA GLU A 12 18.84 -14.91 -12.23
C GLU A 12 19.95 -15.71 -12.98
N LEU A 13 20.67 -15.07 -13.91
CA LEU A 13 21.86 -15.66 -14.58
C LEU A 13 23.17 -14.86 -14.40
N THR A 14 23.18 -13.78 -13.62
CA THR A 14 24.36 -12.91 -13.40
C THR A 14 25.29 -13.39 -12.28
N LYS A 15 25.72 -14.66 -12.30
CA LYS A 15 26.67 -15.21 -11.30
C LYS A 15 28.09 -15.51 -11.80
N HIS A 16 28.49 -15.09 -13.00
CA HIS A 16 29.88 -15.20 -13.47
C HIS A 16 30.35 -13.92 -14.19
N ASN A 17 30.64 -12.86 -13.42
CA ASN A 17 31.08 -11.55 -13.93
C ASN A 17 32.61 -11.37 -13.98
N LYS A 18 33.39 -12.46 -14.05
CA LYS A 18 34.86 -12.37 -14.08
C LYS A 18 35.42 -13.15 -15.25
N CYS A 19 36.40 -12.53 -15.92
CA CYS A 19 37.16 -13.19 -16.98
C CYS A 19 37.98 -14.32 -16.37
N GLU A 20 37.84 -15.53 -16.88
CA GLU A 20 38.59 -16.70 -16.40
C GLU A 20 40.05 -16.72 -16.88
N PHE A 21 40.39 -15.77 -17.76
CA PHE A 21 41.73 -15.64 -18.32
C PHE A 21 42.53 -14.47 -17.73
N CYS A 22 41.87 -13.48 -17.10
CA CYS A 22 42.57 -12.36 -16.47
C CYS A 22 41.84 -11.85 -15.22
N ASP A 23 42.59 -11.42 -14.22
CA ASP A 23 42.04 -10.90 -12.95
C ASP A 23 41.46 -9.47 -13.04
N ILE A 24 41.41 -8.90 -14.25
CA ILE A 24 40.83 -7.58 -14.46
C ILE A 24 39.30 -7.70 -14.42
N LYS A 25 38.67 -6.99 -13.48
CA LYS A 25 37.20 -6.91 -13.34
C LYS A 25 36.57 -6.19 -14.54
N LYS A 26 36.42 -6.89 -15.66
CA LYS A 26 35.68 -6.45 -16.85
C LYS A 26 34.47 -7.35 -17.07
N VAL A 27 33.39 -6.75 -17.60
CA VAL A 27 32.20 -7.49 -18.00
C VAL A 27 32.60 -8.54 -19.03
N VAL A 28 32.35 -9.80 -18.72
CA VAL A 28 32.53 -10.90 -19.66
C VAL A 28 31.34 -10.94 -20.60
N LYS A 29 31.63 -11.10 -21.90
CA LYS A 29 30.61 -11.12 -22.95
C LYS A 29 30.74 -12.32 -23.87
N TRP A 30 31.84 -13.07 -23.76
CA TRP A 30 32.21 -14.08 -24.72
C TRP A 30 32.49 -15.41 -24.05
N LYS A 31 32.06 -16.50 -24.70
CA LYS A 31 32.45 -17.86 -24.34
C LYS A 31 33.15 -18.50 -25.53
N CYS A 32 34.34 -19.03 -25.29
CA CYS A 32 35.02 -19.90 -26.25
C CYS A 32 34.43 -21.30 -26.17
N LEU A 33 33.93 -21.84 -27.27
CA LEU A 33 33.29 -23.16 -27.29
C LEU A 33 34.31 -24.29 -27.27
N ASP A 34 35.51 -24.09 -27.83
CA ASP A 34 36.56 -25.11 -27.87
C ASP A 34 37.30 -25.25 -26.53
N CYS A 35 37.54 -24.13 -25.83
CA CYS A 35 38.18 -24.14 -24.50
C CYS A 35 37.21 -24.12 -23.33
N GLY A 36 35.93 -23.83 -23.58
CA GLY A 36 34.92 -23.61 -22.53
C GLY A 36 35.04 -22.29 -21.75
N LEU A 37 36.14 -21.55 -21.92
CA LEU A 37 36.47 -20.36 -21.12
C LEU A 37 35.54 -19.17 -21.40
N ILE A 38 35.15 -18.48 -20.33
CA ILE A 38 34.42 -17.21 -20.38
C ILE A 38 35.40 -16.03 -20.27
N ILE A 39 35.45 -15.20 -21.31
CA ILE A 39 36.50 -14.17 -21.47
C ILE A 39 35.92 -12.78 -21.77
N CYS A 40 36.66 -11.73 -21.38
CA CYS A 40 36.34 -10.34 -21.69
C CYS A 40 36.75 -9.97 -23.13
N ASP A 41 36.26 -8.83 -23.63
CA ASP A 41 36.58 -8.28 -24.97
C ASP A 41 38.10 -8.26 -25.24
N ASP A 42 38.89 -7.77 -24.28
CA ASP A 42 40.34 -7.69 -24.45
C ASP A 42 41.01 -9.07 -24.51
N CYS A 43 40.58 -10.01 -23.66
CA CYS A 43 41.14 -11.36 -23.68
C CYS A 43 40.79 -12.09 -24.96
N LYS A 44 39.58 -11.90 -25.52
CA LYS A 44 39.19 -12.43 -26.82
C LYS A 44 40.12 -11.93 -27.94
N ASP A 45 40.26 -10.62 -28.09
CA ASP A 45 40.89 -10.05 -29.29
C ASP A 45 42.41 -9.90 -29.17
N LYS A 46 42.93 -9.61 -27.97
CA LYS A 46 44.35 -9.33 -27.78
C LYS A 46 45.16 -10.57 -27.41
N ILE A 47 44.51 -11.62 -26.89
CA ILE A 47 45.22 -12.78 -26.35
C ILE A 47 44.73 -14.06 -27.01
N HIS A 48 43.45 -14.42 -26.82
CA HIS A 48 42.89 -15.71 -27.23
C HIS A 48 43.02 -15.91 -28.75
N ARG A 49 42.64 -14.91 -29.55
CA ARG A 49 42.82 -14.93 -31.02
C ARG A 49 44.26 -14.76 -31.50
N LYS A 50 45.18 -14.31 -30.66
CA LYS A 50 46.59 -14.04 -31.04
C LYS A 50 47.54 -15.19 -30.73
N ILE A 51 47.22 -16.03 -29.74
CA ILE A 51 48.00 -17.22 -29.42
C ILE A 51 47.75 -18.29 -30.48
N LYS A 52 48.81 -18.93 -30.98
CA LYS A 52 48.74 -19.97 -32.03
C LYS A 52 47.66 -21.02 -31.79
N ARG A 53 47.47 -21.43 -30.52
CA ARG A 53 46.49 -22.45 -30.12
C ARG A 53 45.04 -21.96 -30.11
N GLY A 54 44.78 -20.67 -29.93
CA GLY A 54 43.43 -20.11 -29.76
C GLY A 54 42.92 -19.28 -30.94
N LYS A 55 43.73 -19.13 -32.00
CA LYS A 55 43.43 -18.32 -33.17
C LYS A 55 42.16 -18.78 -33.90
N ASP A 56 41.97 -20.09 -33.99
CA ASP A 56 40.88 -20.72 -34.75
C ASP A 56 39.71 -21.17 -33.87
N HIS A 57 39.73 -20.85 -32.57
CA HIS A 57 38.63 -21.20 -31.68
C HIS A 57 37.36 -20.39 -32.00
N LYS A 58 36.22 -21.07 -31.92
CA LYS A 58 34.88 -20.53 -32.08
C LYS A 58 34.45 -19.83 -30.79
N ILE A 59 34.35 -18.51 -30.85
CA ILE A 59 33.97 -17.66 -29.72
C ILE A 59 32.59 -17.05 -30.01
N VAL A 60 31.64 -17.25 -29.10
CA VAL A 60 30.25 -16.77 -29.21
C VAL A 60 29.89 -15.79 -28.10
N SER A 61 28.93 -14.90 -28.36
CA SER A 61 28.38 -14.01 -27.34
C SER A 61 27.50 -14.79 -26.36
N ILE A 62 27.66 -14.54 -25.06
CA ILE A 62 26.83 -15.18 -24.02
C ILE A 62 25.40 -14.62 -23.96
N HIS A 63 25.16 -13.45 -24.57
CA HIS A 63 23.85 -12.78 -24.56
C HIS A 63 23.07 -12.96 -25.87
N GLU A 64 23.68 -13.48 -26.93
CA GLU A 64 22.95 -13.84 -28.13
C GLU A 64 22.30 -15.21 -27.91
N LYS A 65 20.99 -15.32 -28.22
CA LYS A 65 20.33 -16.60 -28.39
C LYS A 65 20.97 -17.31 -29.58
N VAL A 66 22.05 -18.02 -29.34
CA VAL A 66 22.65 -18.87 -30.35
C VAL A 66 21.63 -19.96 -30.64
N HIS A 67 21.04 -19.93 -31.85
CA HIS A 67 20.38 -21.10 -32.40
C HIS A 67 21.47 -22.15 -32.68
N LEU A 68 21.96 -22.82 -31.63
CA LEU A 68 22.75 -24.02 -31.75
C LEU A 68 21.81 -25.10 -32.27
N GLN A 69 21.64 -25.16 -33.59
CA GLN A 69 21.22 -26.39 -34.23
C GLN A 69 22.42 -27.32 -34.12
N PHE A 70 22.27 -28.44 -33.41
CA PHE A 70 23.28 -29.48 -33.45
C PHE A 70 23.44 -29.92 -34.91
N THR A 71 24.67 -29.92 -35.38
CA THR A 71 25.05 -30.41 -36.70
C THR A 71 25.25 -31.91 -36.65
N GLU A 72 25.20 -32.62 -37.79
CA GLU A 72 25.46 -34.06 -37.83
C GLU A 72 26.78 -34.45 -37.15
N SER A 73 27.81 -33.61 -37.27
CA SER A 73 29.11 -33.76 -36.61
C SER A 73 29.07 -33.73 -35.08
N ASP A 74 28.07 -33.09 -34.47
CA ASP A 74 27.94 -33.00 -33.01
C ASP A 74 27.43 -34.32 -32.40
N PHE A 75 26.69 -35.12 -33.17
CA PHE A 75 26.18 -36.42 -32.75
C PHE A 75 27.18 -37.56 -33.00
N LEU A 76 28.07 -37.39 -33.98
CA LEU A 76 29.02 -38.40 -34.45
C LEU A 76 30.19 -38.69 -33.49
N ASN A 77 30.36 -37.93 -32.40
CA ASN A 77 31.53 -38.04 -31.49
C ASN A 77 31.17 -38.44 -30.05
N ILE A 78 29.94 -38.89 -29.78
CA ILE A 78 29.50 -39.23 -28.42
C ILE A 78 29.74 -40.71 -28.14
N GLN A 79 30.61 -41.01 -27.17
CA GLN A 79 30.92 -42.38 -26.76
C GLN A 79 29.75 -43.05 -26.03
N CYS A 80 29.57 -44.34 -26.29
CA CYS A 80 28.61 -45.16 -25.59
C CYS A 80 29.03 -45.39 -24.15
N THR A 81 28.11 -45.15 -23.21
CA THR A 81 28.35 -45.34 -21.77
C THR A 81 28.66 -46.80 -21.41
N GLU A 82 28.10 -47.76 -22.14
CA GLU A 82 28.30 -49.19 -21.90
C GLU A 82 29.47 -49.79 -22.69
N HIS A 83 29.86 -49.12 -23.78
CA HIS A 83 30.90 -49.59 -24.70
C HIS A 83 31.80 -48.42 -25.07
N SER A 84 32.75 -48.08 -24.20
CA SER A 84 33.63 -46.90 -24.30
C SER A 84 34.41 -46.79 -25.63
N GLU A 85 34.68 -47.92 -26.29
CA GLU A 85 35.35 -47.99 -27.60
C GLU A 85 34.41 -47.71 -28.79
N GLN A 86 33.11 -47.50 -28.54
CA GLN A 86 32.09 -47.38 -29.58
C GLN A 86 31.34 -46.06 -29.44
N LEU A 87 30.99 -45.46 -30.57
CA LEU A 87 30.20 -44.23 -30.62
C LEU A 87 28.72 -44.58 -30.77
N TYR A 88 27.85 -43.74 -30.21
CA TYR A 88 26.43 -43.82 -30.50
C TYR A 88 26.19 -43.56 -31.99
N CYS A 89 25.36 -44.39 -32.61
CA CYS A 89 25.09 -44.30 -34.05
C CYS A 89 23.61 -44.15 -34.37
N LEU A 90 22.71 -44.70 -33.53
CA LEU A 90 21.27 -44.66 -33.75
C LEU A 90 20.52 -44.38 -32.44
N PHE A 91 19.25 -43.99 -32.55
CA PHE A 91 18.31 -43.92 -31.43
C PHE A 91 17.34 -45.10 -31.49
N CYS A 92 17.17 -45.82 -30.39
CA CYS A 92 16.23 -46.91 -30.28
C CYS A 92 14.87 -46.39 -29.80
N LYS A 93 13.88 -46.27 -30.69
CA LYS A 93 12.54 -45.78 -30.34
C LYS A 93 11.84 -46.66 -29.32
N THR A 94 12.04 -47.97 -29.38
CA THR A 94 11.46 -48.93 -28.45
C THR A 94 11.93 -48.73 -27.00
N CYS A 95 13.18 -48.26 -26.81
CA CYS A 95 13.80 -48.13 -25.49
C CYS A 95 13.99 -46.68 -25.04
N GLY A 96 13.83 -45.71 -25.95
CA GLY A 96 13.95 -44.29 -25.65
C GLY A 96 15.40 -43.82 -25.43
N ASN A 97 16.40 -44.51 -25.96
CA ASN A 97 17.81 -44.21 -25.70
C ASN A 97 18.71 -44.35 -26.94
N LEU A 98 19.89 -43.71 -26.88
CA LEU A 98 20.93 -43.83 -27.90
C LEU A 98 21.61 -45.19 -27.82
N VAL A 99 21.97 -45.76 -28.98
CA VAL A 99 22.59 -47.08 -29.09
C VAL A 99 23.79 -47.05 -30.03
N CYS A 100 24.83 -47.84 -29.67
CA CYS A 100 26.00 -48.09 -30.51
C CYS A 100 25.90 -49.47 -31.20
N PRO A 101 26.79 -49.80 -32.14
CA PRO A 101 26.75 -51.08 -32.86
C PRO A 101 26.74 -52.32 -31.93
N ARG A 102 27.51 -52.28 -30.83
CA ARG A 102 27.51 -53.37 -29.83
C ARG A 102 26.18 -53.47 -29.07
N CYS A 103 25.57 -52.34 -28.70
CA CYS A 103 24.25 -52.32 -28.06
C CYS A 103 23.18 -52.94 -28.98
N ILE A 104 23.24 -52.62 -30.28
CA ILE A 104 22.28 -53.12 -31.28
C ILE A 104 22.29 -54.63 -31.34
N VAL A 105 23.49 -55.24 -31.45
CA VAL A 105 23.62 -56.70 -31.55
C VAL A 105 23.25 -57.39 -30.25
N LYS A 106 23.63 -56.83 -29.09
CA LYS A 106 23.50 -57.50 -27.80
C LYS A 106 22.09 -57.40 -27.20
N CYS A 107 21.51 -56.20 -27.19
CA CYS A 107 20.30 -55.91 -26.40
C CYS A 107 19.15 -55.29 -27.20
N HIS A 108 19.40 -54.73 -28.39
CA HIS A 108 18.38 -54.03 -29.17
C HIS A 108 18.09 -54.72 -30.51
N LYS A 109 18.37 -56.03 -30.61
CA LYS A 109 18.13 -56.82 -31.81
C LYS A 109 16.63 -56.93 -32.06
N GLY A 110 16.18 -56.40 -33.20
CA GLY A 110 14.75 -56.38 -33.57
C GLY A 110 13.96 -55.20 -33.01
N HIS A 111 14.60 -54.24 -32.33
CA HIS A 111 13.95 -52.99 -31.94
C HIS A 111 13.91 -51.99 -33.09
N GLU A 112 12.99 -51.02 -33.00
CA GLU A 112 12.88 -49.95 -33.99
C GLU A 112 14.00 -48.91 -33.76
N LEU A 113 14.89 -48.78 -34.76
CA LEU A 113 16.02 -47.86 -34.73
C LEU A 113 15.82 -46.75 -35.77
N ILE A 114 16.24 -45.53 -35.42
CA ILE A 114 16.17 -44.35 -36.28
C ILE A 114 17.48 -43.57 -36.17
N GLU A 115 17.80 -42.79 -37.20
CA GLU A 115 18.94 -41.88 -37.15
C GLU A 115 18.74 -40.80 -36.07
N ILE A 116 19.82 -40.51 -35.35
CA ILE A 116 19.81 -39.58 -34.22
C ILE A 116 19.35 -38.19 -34.67
N ASN A 117 19.82 -37.73 -35.83
CA ASN A 117 19.46 -36.42 -36.39
C ASN A 117 17.98 -36.35 -36.77
N GLU A 118 17.44 -37.40 -37.37
CA GLU A 118 16.02 -37.49 -37.74
C GLU A 118 15.11 -37.46 -36.50
N MET A 119 15.47 -38.22 -35.46
CA MET A 119 14.78 -38.18 -34.17
C MET A 119 14.85 -36.78 -33.55
N TYR A 120 16.05 -36.20 -33.45
CA TYR A 120 16.27 -34.89 -32.84
C TYR A 120 15.42 -33.80 -33.50
N ASN A 121 15.41 -33.76 -34.83
CA ASN A 121 14.63 -32.79 -35.59
C ASN A 121 13.12 -33.00 -35.38
N THR A 122 12.67 -34.25 -35.34
CA THR A 122 11.27 -34.59 -35.05
C THR A 122 10.85 -34.08 -33.67
N GLU A 123 11.66 -34.34 -32.66
CA GLU A 123 11.33 -34.02 -31.27
C GLU A 123 11.42 -32.52 -30.98
N ILE A 124 12.43 -31.82 -31.51
CA ILE A 124 12.50 -30.35 -31.43
C ILE A 124 11.30 -29.69 -32.11
N ASN A 125 10.87 -30.20 -33.26
CA ASN A 125 9.71 -29.65 -33.96
C ASN A 125 8.41 -29.90 -33.17
N ARG A 126 8.28 -31.06 -32.51
CA ARG A 126 7.16 -31.34 -31.59
C ARG A 126 7.14 -30.36 -30.43
N LEU A 127 8.26 -30.21 -29.72
CA LEU A 127 8.39 -29.30 -28.58
C LEU A 127 8.13 -27.83 -28.94
N ARG A 128 8.62 -27.37 -30.09
CA ARG A 128 8.35 -26.00 -30.58
C ARG A 128 6.87 -25.77 -30.89
N LYS A 129 6.18 -26.76 -31.48
CA LYS A 129 4.74 -26.67 -31.73
C LYS A 129 3.97 -26.61 -30.42
N GLU A 130 4.30 -27.47 -29.46
CA GLU A 130 3.68 -27.49 -28.13
C GLU A 130 3.90 -26.19 -27.37
N GLN A 131 5.12 -25.66 -27.38
CA GLN A 131 5.43 -24.37 -26.78
C GLN A 131 4.55 -23.26 -27.37
N LYS A 132 4.37 -23.24 -28.70
CA LYS A 132 3.53 -22.24 -29.37
C LYS A 132 2.05 -22.37 -29.00
N ILE A 133 1.54 -23.59 -28.85
CA ILE A 133 0.17 -23.85 -28.41
C ILE A 133 -0.01 -23.36 -26.96
N GLN A 134 0.86 -23.79 -26.06
CA GLN A 134 0.83 -23.40 -24.64
C GLN A 134 0.92 -21.88 -24.48
N GLN A 135 1.78 -21.21 -25.25
CA GLN A 135 1.90 -19.76 -25.22
C GLN A 135 0.59 -19.07 -25.61
N ASN A 136 -0.09 -19.56 -26.65
CA ASN A 136 -1.38 -19.02 -27.08
C ASN A 136 -2.48 -19.27 -26.05
N ASP A 137 -2.50 -20.44 -25.42
CA ASP A 137 -3.50 -20.79 -24.40
C ASP A 137 -3.32 -19.96 -23.13
N ILE A 138 -2.08 -19.73 -22.69
CA ILE A 138 -1.75 -18.83 -21.59
C ILE A 138 -2.22 -17.40 -21.93
N THR A 139 -1.92 -16.90 -23.13
CA THR A 139 -2.35 -15.56 -23.54
C THR A 139 -3.87 -15.42 -23.50
N LYS A 140 -4.61 -16.41 -24.02
CA LYS A 140 -6.08 -16.40 -23.97
C LYS A 140 -6.62 -16.45 -22.54
N ALA A 141 -6.04 -17.28 -21.67
CA ALA A 141 -6.45 -17.38 -20.28
C ALA A 141 -6.24 -16.06 -19.53
N VAL A 142 -5.09 -15.40 -19.74
CA VAL A 142 -4.78 -14.09 -19.15
C VAL A 142 -5.77 -13.01 -19.63
N SER A 143 -6.09 -12.97 -20.92
CA SER A 143 -7.09 -12.03 -21.46
C SER A 143 -8.46 -12.24 -20.82
N LYS A 144 -8.92 -13.49 -20.72
CA LYS A 144 -10.21 -13.82 -20.09
C LYS A 144 -10.25 -13.43 -18.61
N MET A 145 -9.17 -13.69 -17.87
CA MET A 145 -9.05 -13.26 -16.47
C MET A 145 -9.06 -11.74 -16.32
N HIS A 146 -8.49 -11.00 -17.27
CA HIS A 146 -8.52 -9.54 -17.26
C HIS A 146 -9.93 -9.00 -17.48
N GLU A 147 -10.68 -9.58 -18.42
CA GLU A 147 -12.09 -9.25 -18.67
C GLU A 147 -12.99 -9.56 -17.48
N GLU A 148 -12.80 -10.72 -16.84
CA GLU A 148 -13.55 -11.10 -15.63
C GLU A 148 -13.24 -10.18 -14.45
N LYS A 149 -11.97 -9.77 -14.27
CA LYS A 149 -11.58 -8.77 -13.26
C LYS A 149 -12.25 -7.42 -13.52
N GLN A 150 -12.28 -6.96 -14.76
CA GLN A 150 -12.96 -5.70 -15.15
C GLN A 150 -14.46 -5.78 -14.87
N LYS A 151 -15.11 -6.90 -15.22
CA LYS A 151 -16.52 -7.15 -14.90
C LYS A 151 -16.78 -7.14 -13.40
N GLN A 152 -15.99 -7.85 -12.60
CA GLN A 152 -16.14 -7.85 -11.14
C GLN A 152 -15.96 -6.47 -10.51
N ILE A 153 -15.07 -5.62 -11.05
CA ILE A 153 -14.93 -4.23 -10.60
C ILE A 153 -16.17 -3.41 -10.96
N SER A 154 -16.74 -3.61 -12.15
CA SER A 154 -17.98 -2.93 -12.58
C SER A 154 -19.24 -3.43 -11.86
N GLU A 155 -19.27 -4.72 -11.48
CA GLU A 155 -20.35 -5.38 -10.75
C GLU A 155 -20.23 -5.18 -9.23
N ASN A 156 -19.07 -4.72 -8.74
CA ASN A 156 -18.90 -4.24 -7.37
C ASN A 156 -19.64 -2.89 -7.23
N SER A 157 -20.98 -2.97 -7.29
CA SER A 157 -21.91 -1.84 -7.48
C SER A 157 -21.74 -0.76 -6.43
N ILE A 158 -21.22 -1.14 -5.26
CA ILE A 158 -20.94 -0.25 -4.14
C ILE A 158 -19.81 0.73 -4.49
N TYR A 159 -18.70 0.27 -5.09
CA TYR A 159 -17.59 1.17 -5.44
C TYR A 159 -18.04 2.22 -6.46
N CYS A 160 -18.71 1.80 -7.53
CA CYS A 160 -19.22 2.72 -8.54
C CYS A 160 -20.29 3.68 -7.99
N LYS A 161 -21.18 3.19 -7.11
CA LYS A 161 -22.21 4.01 -6.47
C LYS A 161 -21.60 5.06 -5.54
N VAL A 162 -20.72 4.64 -4.62
CA VAL A 162 -20.02 5.54 -3.70
C VAL A 162 -19.21 6.58 -4.48
N ASN A 163 -18.49 6.15 -5.53
CA ASN A 163 -17.74 7.09 -6.36
C ASN A 163 -18.66 8.08 -7.11
N LYS A 164 -19.84 7.66 -7.55
CA LYS A 164 -20.84 8.54 -8.17
C LYS A 164 -21.41 9.54 -7.16
N ASP A 165 -21.66 9.10 -5.93
CA ASP A 165 -22.16 9.95 -4.85
C ASP A 165 -21.12 11.02 -4.46
N ILE A 166 -19.84 10.62 -4.33
CA ILE A 166 -18.70 11.54 -4.13
C ILE A 166 -18.68 12.63 -5.22
N ASN A 167 -18.70 12.21 -6.49
CA ASN A 167 -18.68 13.13 -7.63
C ASN A 167 -19.91 14.07 -7.66
N THR A 168 -21.06 13.59 -7.19
CA THR A 168 -22.29 14.39 -7.12
C THR A 168 -22.18 15.45 -6.03
N GLN A 169 -21.67 15.07 -4.86
CA GLN A 169 -21.44 15.99 -3.75
C GLN A 169 -20.38 17.04 -4.07
N GLU A 170 -19.28 16.66 -4.72
CA GLU A 170 -18.24 17.59 -5.20
C GLU A 170 -18.85 18.69 -6.08
N LYS A 171 -19.65 18.30 -7.08
CA LYS A 171 -20.32 19.25 -7.98
C LYS A 171 -21.28 20.17 -7.24
N ALA A 172 -22.02 19.65 -6.27
CA ALA A 172 -22.95 20.44 -5.46
C ALA A 172 -22.20 21.52 -4.65
N LEU A 173 -21.09 21.16 -4.00
CA LEU A 173 -20.26 22.10 -3.22
C LEU A 173 -19.63 23.19 -4.11
N ILE A 174 -19.06 22.80 -5.26
CA ILE A 174 -18.51 23.76 -6.24
C ILE A 174 -19.58 24.75 -6.70
N ASN A 175 -20.80 24.27 -6.97
CA ASN A 175 -21.90 25.14 -7.38
C ASN A 175 -22.35 26.08 -6.26
N ALA A 176 -22.43 25.60 -5.02
CA ALA A 176 -22.77 26.44 -3.87
C ALA A 176 -21.76 27.59 -3.68
N VAL A 177 -20.46 27.31 -3.81
CA VAL A 177 -19.39 28.33 -3.77
C VAL A 177 -19.60 29.37 -4.89
N LYS A 178 -19.88 28.90 -6.12
CA LYS A 178 -20.09 29.78 -7.27
C LYS A 178 -21.31 30.70 -7.10
N GLU A 179 -22.42 30.17 -6.60
CA GLU A 179 -23.63 30.96 -6.33
C GLU A 179 -23.40 31.98 -5.21
N TYR A 180 -22.69 31.61 -4.15
CA TYR A 180 -22.32 32.56 -3.09
C TYR A 180 -21.44 33.71 -3.63
N ALA A 181 -20.43 33.39 -4.44
CA ALA A 181 -19.59 34.39 -5.08
C ALA A 181 -20.40 35.33 -6.01
N LYS A 182 -21.41 34.78 -6.71
CA LYS A 182 -22.33 35.55 -7.55
C LYS A 182 -23.20 36.50 -6.71
N LEU A 183 -23.71 36.05 -5.57
CA LEU A 183 -24.46 36.90 -4.64
C LEU A 183 -23.61 38.06 -4.11
N CYS A 184 -22.35 37.80 -3.74
CA CYS A 184 -21.44 38.85 -3.29
C CYS A 184 -21.17 39.89 -4.39
N ARG A 185 -20.91 39.45 -5.63
CA ARG A 185 -20.76 40.35 -6.79
C ARG A 185 -22.02 41.19 -7.03
N ASN A 186 -23.20 40.58 -7.02
CA ASN A 186 -24.45 41.30 -7.20
C ASN A 186 -24.68 42.38 -6.12
N LYS A 187 -24.28 42.13 -4.86
CA LYS A 187 -24.36 43.14 -3.80
C LYS A 187 -23.38 44.28 -4.04
N LEU A 188 -22.16 43.97 -4.47
CA LEU A 188 -21.16 44.97 -4.84
C LEU A 188 -21.65 45.84 -6.01
N ASP A 189 -22.15 45.22 -7.07
CA ASP A 189 -22.65 45.91 -8.27
C ASP A 189 -23.81 46.85 -7.93
N LYS A 190 -24.75 46.41 -7.08
CA LYS A 190 -25.86 47.26 -6.60
C LYS A 190 -25.36 48.46 -5.78
N SER A 191 -24.39 48.24 -4.90
CA SER A 191 -23.79 49.33 -4.11
C SER A 191 -23.04 50.32 -5.01
N HIS A 192 -22.31 49.81 -6.01
CA HIS A 192 -21.61 50.63 -6.99
C HIS A 192 -22.59 51.47 -7.80
N ALA A 193 -23.64 50.85 -8.35
CA ALA A 193 -24.66 51.54 -9.13
C ALA A 193 -25.36 52.67 -8.34
N GLU A 194 -25.69 52.42 -7.06
CA GLU A 194 -26.31 53.45 -6.20
C GLU A 194 -25.35 54.61 -5.90
N ILE A 195 -24.05 54.33 -5.67
CA ILE A 195 -23.04 55.38 -5.48
C ILE A 195 -22.86 56.18 -6.77
N SER A 196 -22.72 55.53 -7.92
CA SER A 196 -22.61 56.19 -9.23
C SER A 196 -23.81 57.10 -9.51
N ARG A 197 -25.04 56.61 -9.26
CA ARG A 197 -26.27 57.40 -9.41
C ARG A 197 -26.25 58.67 -8.57
N ARG A 198 -25.85 58.57 -7.29
CA ARG A 198 -25.74 59.75 -6.40
C ARG A 198 -24.69 60.75 -6.86
N ILE A 199 -23.55 60.27 -7.36
CA ILE A 199 -22.50 61.13 -7.92
C ILE A 199 -23.04 61.89 -9.14
N GLU A 200 -23.74 61.21 -10.05
CA GLU A 200 -24.37 61.83 -11.22
C GLU A 200 -25.44 62.87 -10.83
N GLU A 201 -26.28 62.56 -9.83
CA GLU A 201 -27.28 63.51 -9.30
C GLU A 201 -26.65 64.77 -8.70
N ASN A 202 -25.53 64.61 -7.97
CA ASN A 202 -24.76 65.71 -7.44
C ASN A 202 -24.14 66.54 -8.57
N ILE A 203 -23.51 65.90 -9.57
CA ILE A 203 -22.93 66.58 -10.74
C ILE A 203 -24.01 67.39 -11.48
N ASN A 204 -25.18 66.78 -11.72
CA ASN A 204 -26.30 67.45 -12.39
C ASN A 204 -26.81 68.65 -11.60
N THR A 205 -26.85 68.55 -10.27
CA THR A 205 -27.27 69.65 -9.40
C THR A 205 -26.26 70.80 -9.40
N ILE A 206 -24.97 70.49 -9.26
CA ILE A 206 -23.89 71.48 -9.35
C ILE A 206 -23.92 72.16 -10.73
N SER A 207 -24.10 71.40 -11.81
CA SER A 207 -24.17 71.93 -13.18
C SER A 207 -25.36 72.86 -13.39
N ARG A 208 -26.54 72.52 -12.85
CA ARG A 208 -27.72 73.41 -12.87
C ARG A 208 -27.46 74.72 -12.14
N ASN A 209 -26.86 74.64 -10.95
CA ASN A 209 -26.55 75.82 -10.14
C ASN A 209 -25.49 76.69 -10.84
N MET A 210 -24.45 76.10 -11.44
CA MET A 210 -23.46 76.85 -12.23
C MET A 210 -24.10 77.64 -13.38
N LYS A 211 -25.00 77.03 -14.15
CA LYS A 211 -25.73 77.75 -15.21
C LYS A 211 -26.56 78.91 -14.67
N GLN A 212 -27.19 78.73 -13.51
CA GLN A 212 -27.97 79.78 -12.87
C GLN A 212 -27.08 80.95 -12.43
N PHE A 213 -25.89 80.68 -11.90
CA PHE A 213 -24.93 81.72 -11.54
C PHE A 213 -24.41 82.47 -12.77
N GLU A 214 -24.08 81.76 -13.84
CA GLU A 214 -23.64 82.38 -15.09
C GLU A 214 -24.68 83.37 -15.64
N GLY A 215 -25.97 83.04 -15.56
CA GLY A 215 -27.07 83.96 -15.92
C GLY A 215 -27.08 85.23 -15.07
N LYS A 216 -26.96 85.09 -13.74
CA LYS A 216 -26.90 86.25 -12.82
C LYS A 216 -25.67 87.13 -13.03
N TYR A 217 -24.53 86.53 -13.38
CA TYR A 217 -23.33 87.29 -13.72
C TYR A 217 -23.54 88.14 -14.97
N LYS A 218 -24.20 87.60 -16.01
CA LYS A 218 -24.55 88.36 -17.21
C LYS A 218 -25.53 89.51 -16.93
N GLU A 219 -26.50 89.30 -16.04
CA GLU A 219 -27.40 90.37 -15.59
C GLU A 219 -26.60 91.52 -14.94
N LEU A 220 -25.65 91.18 -14.08
CA LEU A 220 -24.80 92.17 -13.42
C LEU A 220 -23.88 92.91 -14.42
N GLU A 221 -23.29 92.18 -15.36
CA GLU A 221 -22.46 92.73 -16.43
C GLU A 221 -23.24 93.71 -17.31
N ASN A 222 -24.51 93.41 -17.61
CA ASN A 222 -25.40 94.33 -18.32
C ASN A 222 -25.66 95.62 -17.53
N CYS A 223 -25.91 95.54 -16.21
CA CYS A 223 -26.10 96.75 -15.38
C CYS A 223 -24.85 97.65 -15.37
N ILE A 224 -23.64 97.05 -15.40
CA ILE A 224 -22.39 97.82 -15.55
C ILE A 224 -22.36 98.52 -16.90
N ASN A 225 -22.69 97.81 -17.98
CA ASN A 225 -22.68 98.34 -19.35
C ASN A 225 -23.72 99.45 -19.58
N THR A 226 -24.85 99.44 -18.86
CA THR A 226 -25.89 100.49 -18.94
C THR A 226 -25.64 101.67 -17.99
N ALA A 227 -24.60 101.62 -17.15
CA ALA A 227 -24.27 102.62 -16.13
C ALA A 227 -25.39 102.88 -15.10
N ASP A 228 -26.28 101.91 -14.84
CA ASP A 228 -27.29 102.01 -13.78
C ASP A 228 -26.68 101.62 -12.42
N VAL A 229 -26.13 102.62 -11.74
CA VAL A 229 -25.42 102.46 -10.47
C VAL A 229 -26.35 102.00 -9.34
N VAL A 230 -27.63 102.40 -9.37
CA VAL A 230 -28.59 102.06 -8.29
C VAL A 230 -29.00 100.60 -8.42
N GLU A 231 -29.34 100.15 -9.63
CA GLU A 231 -29.71 98.76 -9.90
C GLU A 231 -28.51 97.81 -9.66
N PHE A 232 -27.31 98.23 -10.05
CA PHE A 232 -26.07 97.47 -9.82
C PHE A 232 -25.84 97.16 -8.33
N PHE A 233 -25.84 98.18 -7.46
CA PHE A 233 -25.56 97.97 -6.03
C PHE A 233 -26.67 97.18 -5.32
N GLN A 234 -27.93 97.30 -5.75
CA GLN A 234 -29.04 96.49 -5.24
C GLN A 234 -28.88 95.00 -5.62
N ASN A 235 -28.42 94.73 -6.83
CA ASN A 235 -28.24 93.36 -7.34
C ASN A 235 -26.98 92.70 -6.81
N VAL A 236 -25.84 93.40 -6.70
CA VAL A 236 -24.55 92.84 -6.25
C VAL A 236 -24.65 92.21 -4.85
N GLY A 237 -25.33 92.91 -3.92
CA GLY A 237 -25.49 92.42 -2.55
C GLY A 237 -26.35 91.16 -2.49
N ARG A 238 -27.46 91.12 -3.25
CA ARG A 238 -28.33 89.94 -3.33
C ARG A 238 -27.65 88.73 -3.98
N ILE A 239 -26.84 88.96 -5.01
CA ILE A 239 -26.15 87.88 -5.73
C ILE A 239 -25.04 87.27 -4.87
N SER A 240 -24.22 88.11 -4.23
CA SER A 240 -23.08 87.67 -3.40
C SER A 240 -23.53 86.80 -2.22
N THR A 241 -24.53 87.24 -1.45
CA THR A 241 -25.01 86.46 -0.28
C THR A 241 -25.63 85.13 -0.68
N LYS A 242 -26.45 85.11 -1.75
CA LYS A 242 -27.03 83.86 -2.27
C LYS A 242 -25.99 82.92 -2.86
N MET A 243 -24.93 83.44 -3.47
CA MET A 243 -23.82 82.61 -3.93
C MET A 243 -23.12 81.91 -2.77
N HIS A 244 -22.85 82.63 -1.69
CA HIS A 244 -22.15 82.05 -0.55
C HIS A 244 -22.93 80.90 0.09
N GLU A 245 -24.24 81.09 0.31
CA GLU A 245 -25.13 80.05 0.86
C GLU A 245 -25.24 78.80 -0.03
N GLU A 246 -25.25 78.98 -1.35
CA GLU A 246 -25.33 77.87 -2.30
C GLU A 246 -23.99 77.13 -2.44
N ILE A 247 -22.85 77.84 -2.39
CA ILE A 247 -21.51 77.24 -2.43
C ILE A 247 -21.26 76.38 -1.18
N GLU A 248 -21.70 76.81 0.01
CA GLU A 248 -21.58 75.98 1.22
C GLU A 248 -22.36 74.67 1.11
N LYS A 249 -23.53 74.70 0.46
CA LYS A 249 -24.36 73.51 0.20
C LYS A 249 -23.77 72.58 -0.87
N MET A 250 -22.80 73.03 -1.65
CA MET A 250 -22.18 72.26 -2.75
C MET A 250 -21.07 71.29 -2.30
N LYS A 251 -20.68 71.24 -1.02
CA LYS A 251 -19.63 70.31 -0.57
C LYS A 251 -20.03 68.85 -0.84
N PRO A 252 -19.34 68.11 -1.73
CA PRO A 252 -19.72 66.74 -2.06
C PRO A 252 -19.42 65.81 -0.89
N THR A 253 -20.42 65.04 -0.47
CA THR A 253 -20.22 63.93 0.46
C THR A 253 -19.85 62.69 -0.37
N ILE A 254 -18.56 62.33 -0.40
CA ILE A 254 -18.11 61.10 -1.07
C ILE A 254 -18.23 59.95 -0.07
N ASN A 255 -19.24 59.09 -0.27
CA ASN A 255 -19.35 57.85 0.47
C ASN A 255 -18.36 56.83 -0.12
N VAL A 256 -17.38 56.40 0.67
CA VAL A 256 -16.40 55.38 0.28
C VAL A 256 -17.07 54.01 0.26
N LEU A 257 -16.77 53.19 -0.75
CA LEU A 257 -17.22 51.80 -0.82
C LEU A 257 -16.73 51.01 0.41
N ALA A 258 -17.58 50.11 0.92
CA ALA A 258 -17.18 49.20 1.99
C ALA A 258 -16.04 48.29 1.53
N ASN A 259 -15.02 48.10 2.38
CA ASN A 259 -13.94 47.17 2.11
C ASN A 259 -14.45 45.72 2.11
N PHE A 260 -14.06 44.92 1.11
CA PHE A 260 -14.24 43.48 1.18
C PHE A 260 -13.30 42.94 2.26
N ILE A 261 -13.87 42.37 3.33
CA ILE A 261 -13.11 41.68 4.37
C ILE A 261 -13.02 40.21 3.93
N PRO A 262 -11.83 39.71 3.53
CA PRO A 262 -11.67 38.29 3.27
C PRO A 262 -11.78 37.57 4.61
N GLY A 263 -12.95 37.02 4.91
CA GLY A 263 -13.08 36.02 5.97
C GLY A 263 -12.53 34.69 5.47
N GLU A 264 -11.85 33.93 6.33
CA GLU A 264 -11.82 32.48 6.15
C GLU A 264 -13.27 32.03 6.05
N MET A 265 -13.68 31.39 4.95
CA MET A 265 -15.02 30.82 4.86
C MET A 265 -15.19 29.89 6.05
N SER A 266 -16.02 30.30 7.02
CA SER A 266 -16.16 29.52 8.24
C SER A 266 -16.68 28.14 7.85
N VAL A 267 -16.06 27.11 8.43
CA VAL A 267 -16.38 25.69 8.21
C VAL A 267 -17.89 25.41 8.36
N SER A 268 -18.61 26.27 9.09
CA SER A 268 -20.06 26.24 9.27
C SER A 268 -20.87 26.49 7.99
N HIS A 269 -20.33 27.11 6.93
CA HIS A 269 -21.05 27.33 5.67
C HIS A 269 -21.10 26.10 4.77
N PHE A 270 -20.21 25.13 4.97
CA PHE A 270 -20.17 23.90 4.18
C PHE A 270 -20.54 22.65 4.96
N GLY A 271 -20.77 22.78 6.28
CA GLY A 271 -20.84 21.64 7.18
C GLY A 271 -19.48 20.95 7.28
N ASP A 272 -18.91 20.91 8.48
CA ASP A 272 -17.80 20.04 8.91
C ASP A 272 -16.84 19.53 7.81
N LEU A 273 -16.24 20.44 7.04
CA LEU A 273 -15.14 20.12 6.12
C LEU A 273 -13.83 19.80 6.87
N LYS A 274 -13.79 20.01 8.19
CA LYS A 274 -12.66 19.57 9.03
C LYS A 274 -12.86 18.10 9.40
N SER A 275 -12.13 17.23 8.70
CA SER A 275 -11.74 15.88 9.12
C SER A 275 -12.83 15.09 9.84
N ASN A 276 -14.00 14.94 9.21
CA ASN A 276 -14.91 13.90 9.64
C ASN A 276 -14.34 12.58 9.11
N GLU A 277 -13.62 11.83 9.96
CA GLU A 277 -13.15 10.46 9.67
C GLU A 277 -14.31 9.49 9.34
N ASN A 278 -15.57 9.96 9.39
CA ASN A 278 -16.81 9.23 9.22
C ASN A 278 -17.52 9.45 7.87
N TRP A 279 -16.84 9.92 6.81
CA TRP A 279 -17.45 10.05 5.47
C TRP A 279 -17.82 8.71 4.84
N PHE A 280 -17.31 7.62 5.41
CA PHE A 280 -17.61 6.26 5.01
C PHE A 280 -18.33 5.57 6.16
N GLU A 281 -19.65 5.42 6.04
CA GLU A 281 -20.36 4.41 6.80
C GLU A 281 -20.02 3.06 6.18
N TYR A 282 -19.08 2.35 6.81
CA TYR A 282 -18.89 0.95 6.50
C TYR A 282 -20.17 0.22 6.90
N PRO A 283 -20.76 -0.61 6.02
CA PRO A 283 -21.88 -1.43 6.43
C PRO A 283 -21.44 -2.16 7.68
N THR A 284 -22.18 -1.98 8.77
CA THR A 284 -22.15 -2.92 9.89
C THR A 284 -22.26 -4.28 9.23
N VAL A 285 -21.19 -5.06 9.30
CA VAL A 285 -21.23 -6.45 8.88
C VAL A 285 -22.41 -7.00 9.66
N ASP A 286 -23.49 -7.34 8.96
CA ASP A 286 -24.63 -8.01 9.56
C ASP A 286 -24.09 -9.37 10.00
N LEU A 287 -23.51 -9.38 11.21
CA LEU A 287 -22.96 -10.54 11.86
C LEU A 287 -24.17 -11.38 12.26
N LYS A 288 -24.71 -12.11 11.28
CA LYS A 288 -25.68 -13.14 11.54
C LYS A 288 -24.96 -14.22 12.34
N ILE A 289 -25.33 -14.36 13.61
CA ILE A 289 -24.89 -15.48 14.43
C ILE A 289 -25.33 -16.74 13.69
N LYS A 290 -24.36 -17.40 13.05
CA LYS A 290 -24.63 -18.59 12.26
C LYS A 290 -25.05 -19.74 13.17
N ASN A 291 -24.37 -19.86 14.31
CA ASN A 291 -24.60 -20.86 15.34
C ASN A 291 -24.21 -20.28 16.69
N GLU A 292 -24.94 -20.65 17.75
CA GLU A 292 -24.57 -20.40 19.14
C GLU A 292 -24.20 -21.74 19.79
N TYR A 293 -23.12 -21.74 20.56
CA TYR A 293 -22.64 -22.95 21.24
C TYR A 293 -22.48 -22.66 22.73
N GLN A 294 -23.16 -23.46 23.55
CA GLN A 294 -22.94 -23.44 24.99
C GLN A 294 -21.74 -24.32 25.34
N THR A 295 -20.90 -23.83 26.26
CA THR A 295 -19.79 -24.57 26.83
C THR A 295 -20.02 -24.73 28.33
N GLU A 296 -19.66 -25.89 28.88
CA GLU A 296 -19.67 -26.15 30.33
C GLU A 296 -18.49 -25.47 31.06
N LEU A 297 -17.58 -24.84 30.30
CA LEU A 297 -16.41 -24.15 30.85
C LEU A 297 -16.83 -22.88 31.61
N CYS A 298 -16.42 -22.79 32.87
CA CYS A 298 -16.80 -21.67 33.73
C CYS A 298 -16.08 -20.36 33.37
N ARG A 299 -14.90 -20.40 32.73
CA ARG A 299 -14.15 -19.17 32.42
C ARG A 299 -13.26 -19.32 31.19
N VAL A 300 -13.87 -19.13 30.02
CA VAL A 300 -13.16 -19.07 28.74
C VAL A 300 -12.17 -17.90 28.74
N GLY A 301 -10.88 -18.22 28.74
CA GLY A 301 -9.77 -17.25 28.76
C GLY A 301 -9.20 -16.94 27.38
N TYR A 302 -9.17 -17.94 26.50
CA TYR A 302 -8.71 -17.81 25.12
C TYR A 302 -9.61 -18.62 24.18
N LEU A 303 -9.93 -18.04 23.02
CA LEU A 303 -10.68 -18.65 21.93
C LEU A 303 -9.92 -18.40 20.64
N PHE A 304 -9.76 -19.44 19.83
CA PHE A 304 -9.17 -19.29 18.50
C PHE A 304 -9.66 -20.41 17.57
N SER A 305 -9.91 -20.05 16.32
CA SER A 305 -10.30 -20.97 15.26
C SER A 305 -9.09 -21.33 14.41
N CYS A 306 -8.99 -22.61 14.04
CA CYS A 306 -8.06 -23.10 13.04
C CYS A 306 -8.86 -23.97 12.08
N THR A 307 -8.94 -23.58 10.80
CA THR A 307 -9.66 -24.21 9.68
C THR A 307 -10.97 -24.98 10.00
N ASP A 308 -10.92 -26.14 10.65
CA ASP A 308 -12.07 -27.01 10.97
C ASP A 308 -12.38 -27.17 12.48
N SER A 309 -11.59 -26.54 13.35
CA SER A 309 -11.60 -26.76 14.80
C SER A 309 -11.56 -25.44 15.57
N LEU A 310 -12.36 -25.34 16.63
CA LEU A 310 -12.29 -24.30 17.64
C LEU A 310 -11.44 -24.80 18.81
N TRP A 311 -10.55 -23.98 19.31
CA TRP A 311 -9.79 -24.28 20.50
C TRP A 311 -10.14 -23.31 21.61
N ILE A 312 -10.35 -23.87 22.79
CA ILE A 312 -10.83 -23.14 23.96
C ILE A 312 -9.88 -23.38 25.12
N ALA A 313 -9.35 -22.32 25.70
CA ALA A 313 -8.57 -22.39 26.92
C ALA A 313 -9.37 -21.83 28.09
N ASP A 314 -9.53 -22.62 29.16
CA ASP A 314 -10.14 -22.20 30.42
C ASP A 314 -9.05 -21.73 31.39
N ASN A 315 -9.20 -20.49 31.89
CA ASN A 315 -8.23 -19.88 32.81
C ASN A 315 -8.36 -20.39 34.26
N LYS A 316 -9.54 -20.85 34.67
CA LYS A 316 -9.83 -21.36 36.02
C LYS A 316 -9.33 -22.79 36.20
N TYR A 317 -9.57 -23.63 35.21
CA TYR A 317 -9.20 -25.04 35.25
C TYR A 317 -7.88 -25.34 34.55
N GLN A 318 -7.27 -24.33 33.88
CA GLN A 318 -6.02 -24.48 33.15
C GLN A 318 -6.12 -25.55 32.06
N ILE A 319 -7.30 -25.61 31.44
CA ILE A 319 -7.66 -26.63 30.47
C ILE A 319 -7.55 -26.07 29.05
N LEU A 320 -6.89 -26.79 28.15
CA LEU A 320 -7.00 -26.55 26.71
C LEU A 320 -7.85 -27.65 26.07
N GLN A 321 -8.95 -27.26 25.41
CA GLN A 321 -9.85 -28.15 24.67
C GLN A 321 -9.75 -27.88 23.18
N LYS A 322 -9.53 -28.94 22.38
CA LYS A 322 -9.79 -28.92 20.95
C LYS A 322 -11.23 -29.34 20.72
N VAL A 323 -11.98 -28.52 20.02
CA VAL A 323 -13.40 -28.74 19.74
C VAL A 323 -13.60 -28.79 18.24
N LYS A 324 -14.16 -29.89 17.74
CA LYS A 324 -14.56 -30.00 16.33
C LYS A 324 -16.06 -29.79 16.21
N GLN A 325 -16.47 -29.15 15.11
CA GLN A 325 -17.88 -29.06 14.73
C GLN A 325 -18.30 -30.40 14.10
N GLU A 326 -19.01 -31.24 14.86
CA GLU A 326 -19.65 -32.48 14.38
C GLU A 326 -21.18 -32.33 14.58
N GLY A 327 -21.90 -31.90 13.55
CA GLY A 327 -23.26 -31.40 13.71
C GLY A 327 -23.30 -30.12 14.56
N ASN A 328 -24.47 -29.74 15.08
CA ASN A 328 -24.62 -28.55 15.95
C ASN A 328 -24.05 -28.76 17.37
N LYS A 329 -23.06 -29.65 17.55
CA LYS A 329 -22.46 -29.98 18.84
C LYS A 329 -20.95 -29.81 18.80
N LEU A 330 -20.42 -29.34 19.92
CA LEU A 330 -19.00 -29.20 20.21
C LEU A 330 -18.50 -30.50 20.84
N LYS A 331 -17.59 -31.22 20.18
CA LYS A 331 -16.97 -32.44 20.71
C LYS A 331 -15.55 -32.15 21.20
N VAL A 332 -15.29 -32.43 22.48
CA VAL A 332 -13.95 -32.33 23.07
C VAL A 332 -13.07 -33.47 22.56
N LEU A 333 -11.95 -33.13 21.95
CA LEU A 333 -10.99 -34.10 21.41
C LEU A 333 -9.76 -34.31 22.31
N PHE A 334 -9.35 -33.30 23.08
CA PHE A 334 -8.16 -33.33 23.93
C PHE A 334 -8.34 -32.43 25.16
N GLN A 335 -7.73 -32.80 26.30
CA GLN A 335 -7.67 -32.01 27.53
C GLN A 335 -6.24 -32.01 28.08
N PHE A 336 -5.74 -30.83 28.46
CA PHE A 336 -4.43 -30.62 29.07
C PHE A 336 -4.61 -29.83 30.37
N ASN A 337 -3.81 -30.04 31.42
CA ASN A 337 -3.98 -29.38 32.72
C ASN A 337 -2.73 -28.56 33.11
N PHE A 338 -2.54 -27.38 32.49
CA PHE A 338 -1.37 -26.51 32.74
C PHE A 338 -1.70 -25.03 32.56
N PRO A 339 -1.03 -24.09 33.27
CA PRO A 339 -1.24 -22.66 33.07
C PRO A 339 -0.96 -22.24 31.62
N ILE A 340 -1.84 -21.41 31.05
CA ILE A 340 -1.74 -20.93 29.67
C ILE A 340 -1.54 -19.42 29.69
N TYR A 341 -0.39 -18.98 29.19
CA TYR A 341 -0.02 -17.57 29.09
C TYR A 341 -0.29 -17.00 27.70
N GLY A 342 -0.55 -17.85 26.72
CA GLY A 342 -0.99 -17.44 25.39
C GLY A 342 -0.88 -18.57 24.38
N ILE A 343 -1.56 -18.41 23.26
CA ILE A 343 -1.58 -19.38 22.17
C ILE A 343 -1.46 -18.61 20.86
N ALA A 344 -0.67 -19.14 19.93
CA ALA A 344 -0.52 -18.60 18.58
C ALA A 344 -0.68 -19.71 17.54
N VAL A 345 -1.27 -19.38 16.39
CA VAL A 345 -1.42 -20.30 15.25
C VAL A 345 -0.24 -20.06 14.30
N ILE A 346 0.43 -21.14 13.88
CA ILE A 346 1.50 -21.07 12.87
C ILE A 346 0.98 -21.44 11.48
N ALA A 347 1.73 -21.08 10.42
CA ALA A 347 1.33 -21.27 9.02
C ALA A 347 0.90 -22.70 8.66
N SER A 348 1.43 -23.71 9.34
CA SER A 348 1.06 -25.11 9.16
C SER A 348 -0.24 -25.52 9.88
N ASN A 349 -1.06 -24.56 10.35
CA ASN A 349 -2.26 -24.79 11.16
C ASN A 349 -2.03 -25.51 12.51
N ASN A 350 -0.77 -25.61 12.93
CA ASN A 350 -0.40 -26.07 14.27
C ASN A 350 -0.42 -24.91 15.26
N LEU A 351 -0.25 -25.21 16.54
CA LEU A 351 -0.31 -24.20 17.60
C LEU A 351 1.00 -24.11 18.36
N LEU A 352 1.42 -22.88 18.66
CA LEU A 352 2.39 -22.60 19.70
C LEU A 352 1.64 -22.27 20.99
N LEU A 353 1.95 -23.02 22.04
CA LEU A 353 1.39 -22.86 23.37
C LEU A 353 2.46 -22.29 24.29
N ALA A 354 2.24 -21.08 24.81
CA ALA A 354 3.02 -20.56 25.93
C ALA A 354 2.42 -21.07 27.24
N THR A 355 3.14 -21.99 27.88
CA THR A 355 2.74 -22.63 29.15
C THR A 355 3.89 -22.61 30.14
N GLY A 356 3.67 -23.04 31.38
CA GLY A 356 4.73 -23.07 32.37
C GLY A 356 4.26 -23.50 33.74
N LYS A 357 5.21 -23.88 34.59
CA LYS A 357 5.00 -24.19 35.99
C LYS A 357 5.85 -23.24 36.83
N ASN A 358 5.23 -22.56 37.79
CA ASN A 358 5.89 -21.56 38.65
C ASN A 358 6.52 -20.42 37.82
N THR A 359 7.83 -20.20 37.95
CA THR A 359 8.57 -19.15 37.24
C THR A 359 9.15 -19.63 35.90
N LEU A 360 9.07 -20.92 35.58
CA LEU A 360 9.61 -21.49 34.34
C LEU A 360 8.49 -21.57 33.30
N GLN A 361 8.67 -20.82 32.22
CA GLN A 361 7.74 -20.78 31.10
C GLN A 361 8.41 -21.33 29.85
N HIS A 362 7.63 -22.08 29.09
CA HIS A 362 8.02 -22.83 27.91
C HIS A 362 7.06 -22.52 26.78
N ILE A 363 7.57 -22.55 25.56
CA ILE A 363 6.78 -22.59 24.35
C ILE A 363 6.81 -24.05 23.87
N CYS A 364 5.63 -24.64 23.68
CA CYS A 364 5.45 -25.98 23.14
C CYS A 364 4.70 -25.90 21.81
N CYS A 365 4.87 -26.90 20.94
CA CYS A 365 4.09 -27.02 19.71
C CYS A 365 2.98 -28.07 19.88
N ILE A 366 1.85 -27.88 19.22
CA ILE A 366 0.76 -28.86 19.16
C ILE A 366 0.56 -29.28 17.71
N THR A 367 0.99 -30.51 17.40
CA THR A 367 0.88 -31.18 16.09
C THR A 367 -0.02 -32.42 16.21
N GLY A 368 -1.20 -32.24 16.82
CA GLY A 368 -2.13 -33.33 17.16
C GLY A 368 -1.83 -34.01 18.51
N LYS A 369 -0.60 -33.91 19.02
CA LYS A 369 -0.22 -34.14 20.42
C LYS A 369 0.61 -32.95 20.92
N LEU A 370 0.64 -32.75 22.23
CA LEU A 370 1.54 -31.77 22.84
C LEU A 370 2.98 -32.29 22.72
N THR A 371 3.84 -31.52 22.07
CA THR A 371 5.29 -31.82 22.03
C THR A 371 5.96 -31.37 23.33
N ASP A 372 7.17 -31.85 23.56
CA ASP A 372 8.06 -31.28 24.58
C ASP A 372 8.36 -29.80 24.29
N SER A 373 8.93 -29.12 25.30
CA SER A 373 9.34 -27.71 25.23
C SER A 373 10.25 -27.47 24.03
N ILE A 374 9.79 -26.71 23.04
CA ILE A 374 10.61 -26.30 21.88
C ILE A 374 11.46 -25.09 22.20
N TYR A 375 11.05 -24.28 23.19
CA TYR A 375 11.81 -23.11 23.64
C TYR A 375 11.53 -22.82 25.12
N GLN A 376 12.59 -22.66 25.91
CA GLN A 376 12.49 -22.26 27.30
C GLN A 376 12.70 -20.75 27.43
N VAL A 377 11.73 -20.06 28.01
CA VAL A 377 11.78 -18.61 28.19
C VAL A 377 12.66 -18.28 29.41
N GLN A 378 13.84 -17.73 29.14
CA GLN A 378 14.80 -17.33 30.17
C GLN A 378 14.65 -15.84 30.52
N GLY A 379 14.78 -15.49 31.80
CA GLY A 379 14.84 -14.09 32.26
C GLY A 379 13.57 -13.25 32.04
N PHE A 380 12.51 -13.82 31.46
CA PHE A 380 11.29 -13.11 31.05
C PHE A 380 10.05 -13.85 31.55
N VAL A 381 9.01 -13.11 31.91
CA VAL A 381 7.70 -13.64 32.30
C VAL A 381 6.70 -13.22 31.24
N LEU A 382 6.26 -14.19 30.44
CA LEU A 382 5.25 -14.07 29.40
C LEU A 382 3.87 -13.78 29.96
N PHE A 383 3.20 -12.89 29.24
CA PHE A 383 1.78 -12.56 29.35
C PHE A 383 1.03 -12.86 28.05
N SER A 384 1.73 -12.88 26.92
CA SER A 384 1.14 -13.15 25.61
C SER A 384 2.18 -13.64 24.60
N ILE A 385 1.71 -14.37 23.59
CA ILE A 385 2.47 -14.82 22.43
C ILE A 385 1.63 -14.63 21.18
N HIS A 386 2.27 -14.28 20.08
CA HIS A 386 1.68 -14.16 18.75
C HIS A 386 2.68 -14.62 17.68
N VAL A 387 2.19 -15.12 16.55
CA VAL A 387 3.02 -15.45 15.38
C VAL A 387 2.58 -14.55 14.25
N THR A 388 3.52 -13.81 13.68
CA THR A 388 3.23 -12.87 12.60
C THR A 388 3.00 -13.58 11.28
N SER A 389 2.37 -12.86 10.35
CA SER A 389 2.26 -13.25 8.94
C SER A 389 3.60 -13.50 8.23
N LYS A 390 4.73 -13.12 8.84
CA LYS A 390 6.10 -13.33 8.33
C LYS A 390 6.88 -14.36 9.17
N ASP A 391 6.17 -15.27 9.84
CA ASP A 391 6.72 -16.36 10.66
C ASP A 391 7.68 -15.90 11.78
N LYS A 392 7.46 -14.70 12.33
CA LYS A 392 8.16 -14.22 13.53
C LYS A 392 7.31 -14.47 14.76
N VAL A 393 7.96 -14.79 15.89
CA VAL A 393 7.28 -14.97 17.17
C VAL A 393 7.38 -13.68 17.96
N ILE A 394 6.24 -13.10 18.35
CA ILE A 394 6.18 -11.93 19.22
C ILE A 394 5.75 -12.37 20.62
N LEU A 395 6.49 -11.94 21.62
CA LEU A 395 6.25 -12.22 23.03
C LEU A 395 5.96 -10.93 23.78
N GLY A 396 4.85 -10.88 24.52
CA GLY A 396 4.55 -9.81 25.47
C GLY A 396 4.81 -10.28 26.88
N GLY A 397 5.49 -9.48 27.71
CA GLY A 397 5.78 -9.90 29.07
C GLY A 397 6.50 -8.85 29.91
N LYS A 398 7.12 -9.32 30.99
CA LYS A 398 8.00 -8.52 31.85
C LYS A 398 9.35 -9.19 32.07
N SER A 399 10.40 -8.39 32.11
CA SER A 399 11.73 -8.85 32.55
C SER A 399 11.72 -9.23 34.03
N LYS A 400 12.31 -10.39 34.36
CA LYS A 400 12.49 -10.83 35.75
C LYS A 400 13.53 -9.99 36.49
N LYS A 401 14.50 -9.45 35.76
CA LYS A 401 15.61 -8.65 36.32
C LYS A 401 15.20 -7.21 36.61
N THR A 402 14.53 -6.56 35.65
CA THR A 402 14.23 -5.13 35.73
C THR A 402 12.77 -4.84 36.09
N GLY A 403 11.87 -5.84 35.98
CA GLY A 403 10.43 -5.65 36.15
C GLY A 403 9.77 -4.81 35.05
N ARG A 404 10.54 -4.35 34.06
CA ARG A 404 10.05 -3.60 32.89
C ARG A 404 9.26 -4.51 31.96
N LYS A 405 8.23 -3.93 31.35
CA LYS A 405 7.29 -4.63 30.48
C LYS A 405 7.66 -4.32 29.05
N SER A 406 7.73 -5.35 28.24
CA SER A 406 8.20 -5.22 26.86
C SER A 406 7.50 -6.19 25.94
N VAL A 407 7.61 -5.86 24.65
CA VAL A 407 7.24 -6.72 23.55
C VAL A 407 8.52 -7.11 22.82
N ILE A 408 8.80 -8.40 22.74
CA ILE A 408 10.02 -8.97 22.16
C ILE A 408 9.65 -9.66 20.85
N VAL A 409 10.33 -9.31 19.77
CA VAL A 409 10.22 -9.99 18.48
C VAL A 409 11.39 -10.96 18.34
N MET A 410 11.08 -12.21 18.06
CA MET A 410 12.04 -13.28 17.83
C MET A 410 11.86 -13.85 16.43
N ASN A 411 12.95 -14.32 15.85
CA ASN A 411 12.90 -15.12 14.63
C ASN A 411 12.56 -16.59 14.92
N ALA A 412 12.38 -17.37 13.85
CA ALA A 412 12.04 -18.79 13.92
C ALA A 412 13.07 -19.65 14.71
N ASN A 413 14.32 -19.18 14.83
CA ASN A 413 15.37 -19.89 15.58
C ASN A 413 15.38 -19.53 17.07
N GLY A 414 14.44 -18.70 17.53
CA GLY A 414 14.37 -18.24 18.92
C GLY A 414 15.37 -17.13 19.26
N HIS A 415 16.06 -16.55 18.28
CA HIS A 415 16.90 -15.38 18.51
C HIS A 415 16.05 -14.12 18.58
N GLN A 416 16.31 -13.31 19.62
CA GLN A 416 15.71 -12.00 19.79
C GLN A 416 16.23 -11.02 18.73
N GLU A 417 15.32 -10.44 17.94
CA GLU A 417 15.65 -9.44 16.93
C GLU A 417 15.38 -8.02 17.42
N THR A 418 14.29 -7.82 18.17
CA THR A 418 13.86 -6.48 18.58
C THR A 418 13.15 -6.52 19.92
N VAL A 419 13.35 -5.47 20.73
CA VAL A 419 12.68 -5.30 22.02
C VAL A 419 12.07 -3.90 22.07
N TYR A 420 10.75 -3.85 22.23
CA TYR A 420 10.00 -2.63 22.49
C TYR A 420 9.76 -2.53 23.98
N GLU A 421 10.43 -1.58 24.64
CA GLU A 421 10.32 -1.37 26.09
C GLU A 421 10.04 0.09 26.43
N LEU A 422 10.77 1.02 25.81
CA LEU A 422 10.70 2.45 26.05
C LEU A 422 10.37 3.20 24.76
N ASP A 423 9.70 4.35 24.90
CA ASP A 423 9.50 5.28 23.79
C ASP A 423 10.72 6.19 23.58
N GLN A 424 10.59 7.13 22.63
CA GLN A 424 11.66 8.07 22.28
C GLN A 424 12.01 9.02 23.43
N GLU A 425 11.11 9.22 24.40
CA GLU A 425 11.29 10.05 25.59
C GLU A 425 11.75 9.23 26.81
N GLN A 426 12.17 7.98 26.60
CA GLN A 426 12.59 7.04 27.64
C GLN A 426 11.49 6.66 28.65
N GLN A 427 10.22 6.82 28.27
CA GLN A 427 9.09 6.41 29.10
C GLN A 427 8.66 4.97 28.78
N PRO A 428 8.14 4.22 29.76
CA PRO A 428 7.65 2.85 29.53
C PRO A 428 6.53 2.80 28.50
N LEU A 429 6.70 1.96 27.46
CA LEU A 429 5.68 1.78 26.43
C LEU A 429 4.44 1.05 26.93
N PHE A 430 4.61 0.13 27.88
CA PHE A 430 3.57 -0.81 28.28
C PHE A 430 3.42 -0.88 29.80
N SER A 431 2.17 -0.97 30.24
CA SER A 431 1.82 -1.28 31.62
C SER A 431 1.68 -2.80 31.82
N TYR A 432 0.96 -3.46 30.92
CA TYR A 432 0.72 -4.90 30.89
C TYR A 432 0.32 -5.35 29.46
N PRO A 433 1.29 -5.75 28.60
CA PRO A 433 1.04 -6.14 27.21
C PRO A 433 0.30 -7.49 27.15
N ARG A 434 -1.04 -7.43 27.20
CA ARG A 434 -1.92 -8.57 27.45
C ARG A 434 -2.25 -9.39 26.22
N LYS A 435 -2.39 -8.74 25.07
CA LYS A 435 -2.65 -9.40 23.77
C LYS A 435 -1.85 -8.69 22.70
N ILE A 436 -1.38 -9.46 21.74
CA ILE A 436 -0.56 -8.97 20.63
C ILE A 436 -1.13 -9.57 19.35
N THR A 437 -1.17 -8.77 18.29
CA THR A 437 -1.44 -9.22 16.92
C THR A 437 -0.63 -8.37 15.95
N ASP A 438 -0.44 -8.84 14.72
CA ASP A 438 0.14 -8.06 13.63
C ASP A 438 -0.89 -7.72 12.55
N THR A 439 -0.55 -6.73 11.73
CA THR A 439 -1.23 -6.43 10.46
C THR A 439 -0.45 -7.05 9.30
N ARG A 440 -1.10 -7.20 8.14
CA ARG A 440 -0.42 -7.61 6.89
C ARG A 440 0.75 -6.69 6.51
N ASN A 441 0.72 -5.45 6.98
CA ASN A 441 1.74 -4.44 6.70
C ASN A 441 2.94 -4.57 7.65
N GLY A 442 2.88 -5.47 8.65
CA GLY A 442 3.93 -5.71 9.63
C GLY A 442 3.85 -4.82 10.88
N ASN A 443 2.81 -4.00 11.03
CA ASN A 443 2.59 -3.23 12.26
C ASN A 443 2.13 -4.16 13.38
N ILE A 444 2.57 -3.88 14.61
CA ILE A 444 2.24 -4.68 15.80
C ILE A 444 1.21 -3.92 16.61
N HIS A 445 0.08 -4.56 16.90
CA HIS A 445 -0.93 -4.04 17.82
C HIS A 445 -0.81 -4.75 19.16
N VAL A 446 -0.71 -3.96 20.22
CA VAL A 446 -0.59 -4.44 21.59
C VAL A 446 -1.76 -3.91 22.39
N VAL A 447 -2.60 -4.81 22.91
CA VAL A 447 -3.60 -4.48 23.92
C VAL A 447 -2.88 -4.38 25.25
N ASP A 448 -2.61 -3.15 25.66
CA ASP A 448 -1.94 -2.81 26.91
C ASP A 448 -2.99 -2.57 28.00
N PHE A 449 -3.06 -3.46 28.97
CA PHE A 449 -4.02 -3.37 30.07
C PHE A 449 -3.45 -2.51 31.20
N ASN A 450 -4.25 -1.58 31.74
CA ASN A 450 -3.88 -0.86 32.94
C ASN A 450 -4.60 -1.46 34.18
N PRO A 451 -3.88 -2.15 35.07
CA PRO A 451 -4.48 -2.75 36.27
C PRO A 451 -5.06 -1.72 37.24
N SER A 452 -4.55 -0.49 37.23
CA SER A 452 -4.90 0.54 38.22
C SER A 452 -6.16 1.33 37.87
N GLY A 453 -6.61 1.29 36.61
CA GLY A 453 -7.71 2.15 36.13
C GLY A 453 -8.80 1.43 35.32
N PHE A 454 -8.74 0.11 35.20
CA PHE A 454 -9.64 -0.73 34.38
C PHE A 454 -9.80 -0.29 32.90
N ARG A 455 -9.01 0.68 32.44
CA ARG A 455 -8.98 1.16 31.04
C ARG A 455 -7.75 0.59 30.35
N GLY A 456 -7.96 -0.21 29.30
CA GLY A 456 -6.88 -0.64 28.41
C GLY A 456 -6.59 0.40 27.34
N SER A 457 -5.43 0.29 26.70
CA SER A 457 -5.13 1.01 25.47
C SER A 457 -4.67 0.03 24.40
N VAL A 458 -4.89 0.37 23.14
CA VAL A 458 -4.31 -0.34 22.00
C VAL A 458 -3.15 0.50 21.48
N VAL A 459 -1.94 -0.02 21.65
CA VAL A 459 -0.71 0.59 21.14
C VAL A 459 -0.39 -0.02 19.79
N THR A 460 -0.18 0.82 18.79
CA THR A 460 0.26 0.40 17.46
C THR A 460 1.70 0.78 17.25
N LEU A 461 2.56 -0.20 17.01
CA LEU A 461 3.97 -0.03 16.71
C LEU A 461 4.19 -0.22 15.21
N GLY A 462 4.98 0.67 14.61
CA GLY A 462 5.46 0.53 13.24
C GLY A 462 6.57 -0.52 13.11
N SER A 463 6.92 -0.86 11.87
CA SER A 463 8.00 -1.81 11.56
C SER A 463 9.36 -1.39 12.13
N GLU A 464 9.58 -0.08 12.33
CA GLU A 464 10.80 0.50 12.90
C GLU A 464 10.72 0.67 14.43
N GLY A 465 9.61 0.29 15.05
CA GLY A 465 9.43 0.36 16.50
C GLY A 465 8.89 1.67 17.07
N ASN A 466 8.63 2.64 16.21
CA ASN A 466 7.96 3.88 16.59
C ASN A 466 6.47 3.63 16.90
N ILE A 467 5.94 4.36 17.89
CA ILE A 467 4.50 4.36 18.14
C ILE A 467 3.83 5.12 17.00
N ILE A 468 2.98 4.42 16.25
CA ILE A 468 2.12 5.04 15.22
C ILE A 468 0.90 5.67 15.88
N ASN A 469 0.28 4.95 16.82
CA ASN A 469 -0.94 5.40 17.48
C ASN A 469 -1.10 4.73 18.85
N ARG A 470 -1.76 5.42 19.79
CA ARG A 470 -2.24 4.85 21.05
C ARG A 470 -3.72 5.19 21.23
N TYR A 471 -4.58 4.22 20.98
CA TYR A 471 -6.01 4.35 21.18
C TYR A 471 -6.40 4.01 22.62
N LYS A 472 -7.07 4.92 23.33
CA LYS A 472 -7.48 4.74 24.74
C LYS A 472 -8.98 4.47 24.92
N GLY A 473 -9.71 4.20 23.82
CA GLY A 473 -11.17 4.11 23.82
C GLY A 473 -11.84 5.48 23.66
N ASP A 474 -13.10 5.48 23.21
CA ASP A 474 -13.93 6.68 23.13
C ASP A 474 -14.33 7.14 24.55
N PRO A 475 -14.01 8.38 24.97
CA PRO A 475 -14.40 8.90 26.28
C PRO A 475 -15.92 8.94 26.51
N LYS A 476 -16.76 8.91 25.46
CA LYS A 476 -18.22 8.90 25.58
C LYS A 476 -18.81 7.53 25.90
N ILE A 477 -18.09 6.45 25.58
CA ILE A 477 -18.48 5.08 25.95
C ILE A 477 -17.96 4.81 27.37
N ASN A 478 -18.50 5.55 28.34
CA ASN A 478 -18.34 5.17 29.74
C ASN A 478 -19.06 3.84 29.94
N ALA A 479 -18.33 2.83 30.39
CA ALA A 479 -18.84 1.52 30.76
C ALA A 479 -19.92 1.63 31.86
N LYS A 480 -21.16 1.83 31.43
CA LYS A 480 -22.37 1.42 32.14
C LYS A 480 -22.98 0.28 31.32
N SER A 481 -22.34 -0.89 31.35
CA SER A 481 -22.94 -2.20 31.08
C SER A 481 -21.81 -3.21 30.87
N MET A 482 -21.40 -3.85 31.96
CA MET A 482 -21.03 -5.26 31.98
C MET A 482 -21.12 -5.75 33.41
#